data_AF-A0A936K622-F1
#
_entry.id   AF-A0A936K622-F1
#
_cell.length_a   1.000
_cell.length_b   1.000
_cell.length_c   1.000
_cell.angle_alpha   90.00
_cell.angle_beta   90.00
_cell.angle_gamma   90.00
#
_symmetry.space_group_name_H-M   'P 1'
#
loop_
_entity.id
_entity.type
_entity.pdbx_description
1 polymer ?
#
loop_
_entity_poly.entity_id
_entity_poly.type
_entity_poly.pdbx_seq_one_letter_code
_entity_poly.pdbx_strand_id
1 'polypeptide(L)'
;MSMRLALLLGVTTLFGLLTGVALLDVGYLGILLPHFRSWGAGQVLADLVIMCALGCLWMVRDARGRGLQAWPFVLLTVVAGSFGPLSYLIVRELKDLKA
;
A
#
# COMPACT_ATOMS: atom_id res chain seq x y z
N MET A 1 22.36 -5.78 -1.74
CA MET A 1 20.95 -5.30 -1.67
C MET A 1 20.61 -4.71 -3.03
N SER A 2 19.57 -5.20 -3.73
CA SER A 2 19.20 -4.61 -5.03
C SER A 2 18.74 -3.16 -4.81
N MET A 3 19.06 -2.26 -5.75
CA MET A 3 18.63 -0.85 -5.68
C MET A 3 17.11 -0.74 -5.52
N ARG A 4 16.35 -1.62 -6.19
CA ARG A 4 14.90 -1.70 -6.09
C ARG A 4 14.43 -2.04 -4.67
N LEU A 5 15.03 -3.05 -4.04
CA LEU A 5 14.69 -3.41 -2.66
C LEU A 5 14.99 -2.27 -1.69
N ALA A 6 16.15 -1.61 -1.86
CA ALA A 6 16.52 -0.47 -1.03
C ALA A 6 15.49 0.68 -1.13
N LEU A 7 15.06 1.00 -2.35
CA LEU A 7 14.03 2.01 -2.59
C LEU A 7 12.67 1.63 -1.99
N LEU A 8 12.24 0.38 -2.17
CA LEU A 8 10.98 -0.11 -1.60
C LEU A 8 10.97 -0.03 -0.07
N LEU A 9 12.06 -0.46 0.56
CA LEU A 9 12.21 -0.38 2.02
C LEU A 9 12.27 1.08 2.50
N GLY A 10 13.01 1.94 1.79
CA GLY A 10 13.10 3.36 2.09
C GLY A 10 11.73 4.05 2.03
N VAL A 11 11.00 3.90 0.92
CA VAL A 11 9.67 4.49 0.73
C VAL A 11 8.68 3.95 1.78
N THR A 12 8.69 2.65 2.03
CA THR A 12 7.78 2.03 3.03
C THR A 12 8.07 2.56 4.43
N THR A 13 9.34 2.72 4.79
CA THR A 13 9.75 3.24 6.10
C THR A 13 9.33 4.70 6.27
N LEU A 14 9.65 5.54 5.29
CA LEU A 14 9.30 6.96 5.33
C LEU A 14 7.79 7.18 5.38
N PHE A 15 7.03 6.44 4.57
CA PHE A 15 5.57 6.50 4.59
C PHE A 15 4.97 5.93 5.89
N GLY A 16 5.60 4.90 6.45
CA GLY A 16 5.30 4.36 7.78
C GLY A 16 5.45 5.39 8.88
N LEU A 17 6.56 6.14 8.88
CA LEU A 17 6.80 7.22 9.85
C LEU A 17 5.75 8.34 9.70
N LEU A 18 5.48 8.78 8.47
CA LEU A 18 4.45 9.79 8.20
C LEU A 18 3.07 9.33 8.69
N THR A 19 2.71 8.08 8.39
CA THR A 19 1.42 7.48 8.82
C THR A 19 1.37 7.36 10.33
N GLY A 20 2.47 6.97 10.99
CA GLY A 20 2.57 6.90 12.44
C GLY A 20 2.33 8.26 13.10
N VAL A 21 2.97 9.32 12.59
CA VAL A 21 2.74 10.69 13.08
C VAL A 21 1.29 11.11 12.89
N ALA A 22 0.71 10.87 11.71
CA ALA A 22 -0.69 11.21 11.44
C ALA A 22 -1.67 10.44 12.35
N LEU A 23 -1.40 9.16 12.62
CA LEU A 23 -2.22 8.36 13.54
C LEU A 23 -2.15 8.87 14.98
N LEU A 24 -0.99 9.35 15.43
CA LEU A 24 -0.83 9.94 16.76
C LEU A 24 -1.56 11.30 16.88
N ASP A 25 -1.62 12.06 15.79
CA ASP A 25 -2.23 13.39 15.76
C ASP A 25 -3.76 13.33 15.63
N VAL A 26 -4.27 12.61 14.62
CA VAL A 26 -5.70 12.63 14.26
C VAL A 26 -6.38 11.26 14.42
N GLY A 27 -5.64 10.20 14.73
CA GLY A 27 -6.17 8.84 14.77
C GLY A 27 -6.55 8.31 13.38
N TYR A 28 -6.94 7.03 13.32
CA TYR A 28 -7.25 6.37 12.05
C TYR A 28 -8.41 7.03 11.29
N LEU A 29 -9.52 7.30 11.99
CA LEU A 29 -10.68 7.94 11.37
C LEU A 29 -10.41 9.40 11.02
N GLY A 30 -9.57 10.11 11.78
CA GLY A 30 -9.21 11.50 11.48
C GLY A 30 -8.36 11.66 10.23
N ILE A 31 -7.71 10.60 9.73
CA ILE A 31 -7.08 10.60 8.40
C ILE A 31 -8.16 10.61 7.30
N LEU A 32 -9.26 9.87 7.47
CA LEU A 32 -10.28 9.69 6.42
C LEU A 32 -11.35 10.79 6.43
N LEU A 33 -11.85 11.19 7.60
CA LEU A 33 -12.97 12.13 7.74
C LEU A 33 -12.80 13.47 6.98
N PRO A 34 -11.61 14.10 6.94
CA PRO A 34 -11.41 15.36 6.22
C PRO A 34 -11.75 15.28 4.73
N HIS A 35 -11.64 14.10 4.11
CA HIS A 35 -11.91 13.90 2.69
C HIS A 35 -13.40 14.05 2.34
N PHE A 36 -14.30 13.98 3.32
CA PHE A 36 -15.73 14.19 3.13
C PHE A 36 -16.18 15.64 3.32
N ARG A 37 -15.24 16.57 3.58
CA ARG A 37 -15.54 17.99 3.84
C ARG A 37 -15.56 18.86 2.59
N SER A 38 -15.03 18.37 1.46
CA SER A 38 -15.05 19.09 0.19
C SER A 38 -15.04 18.12 -1.00
N TRP A 39 -15.56 18.58 -2.14
CA TRP A 39 -15.55 17.79 -3.38
C TRP A 39 -14.14 17.47 -3.88
N GLY A 40 -13.19 18.40 -3.73
CA GLY A 40 -11.80 18.16 -4.13
C GLY A 40 -11.15 17.06 -3.30
N ALA A 41 -11.29 17.12 -1.97
CA ALA A 41 -10.72 16.08 -1.10
C ALA A 41 -11.41 14.72 -1.29
N GLY A 42 -12.73 14.72 -1.53
CA GLY A 42 -13.49 13.50 -1.83
C GLY A 42 -13.07 12.87 -3.15
N GLN A 43 -12.76 13.67 -4.17
CA GLN A 43 -12.23 13.19 -5.44
C GLN A 43 -10.88 12.50 -5.26
N VAL A 44 -9.96 13.07 -4.47
CA VAL A 44 -8.64 12.46 -4.17
C VAL A 44 -8.81 11.12 -3.43
N LEU A 45 -9.73 11.04 -2.47
CA LEU A 45 -10.04 9.78 -1.80
C LEU A 45 -10.59 8.73 -2.77
N ALA A 46 -11.50 9.13 -3.67
CA ALA A 46 -12.05 8.23 -4.68
C ALA A 46 -10.96 7.70 -5.63
N ASP A 47 -10.06 8.58 -6.09
CA ASP A 47 -8.91 8.20 -6.91
C ASP A 47 -8.00 7.17 -6.17
N LEU A 48 -7.70 7.43 -4.90
CA LEU A 48 -6.95 6.50 -4.06
C LEU A 48 -7.63 5.13 -3.93
N VAL A 49 -8.94 5.09 -3.71
CA VAL A 49 -9.71 3.84 -3.61
C VAL A 49 -9.67 3.06 -4.93
N ILE A 50 -9.84 3.74 -6.06
CA ILE A 50 -9.75 3.12 -7.39
C ILE A 50 -8.34 2.57 -7.60
N MET A 51 -7.30 3.33 -7.23
CA MET A 51 -5.92 2.89 -7.36
C MET A 51 -5.60 1.69 -6.48
N CYS A 52 -6.12 1.65 -5.26
CA CYS A 52 -6.00 0.50 -4.37
C CYS A 52 -6.70 -0.74 -4.96
N ALA A 53 -7.91 -0.58 -5.51
CA ALA A 53 -8.64 -1.67 -6.15
C ALA A 53 -7.89 -2.24 -7.36
N LEU A 54 -7.38 -1.38 -8.23
CA LEU A 54 -6.56 -1.78 -9.38
C LEU A 54 -5.26 -2.45 -8.93
N GLY A 55 -4.61 -1.95 -7.87
CA GLY A 55 -3.46 -2.57 -7.23
C GLY A 55 -3.76 -3.98 -6.72
N CYS A 56 -4.90 -4.19 -6.04
CA CYS A 56 -5.35 -5.51 -5.59
C CYS A 56 -5.55 -6.48 -6.76
N LEU A 57 -6.25 -6.06 -7.82
CA LEU A 57 -6.45 -6.88 -9.02
C LEU A 57 -5.12 -7.27 -9.68
N TRP A 58 -4.19 -6.32 -9.75
CA TRP A 58 -2.85 -6.55 -10.27
C TRP A 58 -2.07 -7.56 -9.41
N MET A 59 -2.03 -7.39 -8.08
CA MET A 59 -1.35 -8.31 -7.17
C MET A 59 -1.87 -9.73 -7.30
N VAL A 60 -3.19 -9.91 -7.37
CA VAL A 60 -3.81 -11.25 -7.52
C VAL A 60 -3.36 -11.92 -8.83
N ARG A 61 -3.26 -11.16 -9.92
CA ARG A 61 -2.79 -11.69 -11.22
C ARG A 61 -1.29 -12.00 -11.20
N ASP A 62 -0.46 -11.10 -10.71
CA ASP A 62 1.00 -11.28 -10.64
C ASP A 62 1.38 -12.44 -9.72
N ALA A 63 0.71 -12.56 -8.57
CA ALA A 63 1.00 -13.60 -7.58
C ALA A 63 0.70 -15.02 -8.10
N ARG A 64 -0.35 -15.18 -8.93
CA ARG A 64 -0.66 -16.46 -9.59
C ARG A 64 0.46 -16.92 -10.50
N GLY A 65 1.09 -16.01 -11.25
CA GLY A 65 2.21 -16.34 -12.14
C GLY A 65 3.50 -16.69 -11.39
N ARG A 66 3.63 -16.26 -10.13
CA ARG A 66 4.86 -16.40 -9.33
C ARG A 66 4.76 -17.41 -8.20
N GLY A 67 3.63 -18.09 -8.02
CA GLY A 67 3.40 -18.97 -6.87
C GLY A 67 3.52 -18.23 -5.53
N LEU A 68 2.96 -17.01 -5.47
CA LEU A 68 2.86 -16.20 -4.26
C LEU A 68 1.40 -16.11 -3.81
N GLN A 69 1.17 -15.93 -2.50
CA GLN A 69 -0.17 -15.69 -1.97
C GLN A 69 -0.45 -14.18 -1.92
N ALA A 70 -1.39 -13.69 -2.72
CA ALA A 70 -1.75 -12.26 -2.75
C ALA A 70 -2.65 -11.80 -1.59
N TRP A 71 -3.44 -12.71 -1.00
CA TRP A 71 -4.52 -12.35 -0.08
C TRP A 71 -4.10 -11.55 1.17
N PRO A 72 -2.92 -11.78 1.81
CA PRO A 72 -2.54 -10.97 2.98
C PRO A 72 -2.30 -9.51 2.60
N PHE A 73 -1.72 -9.29 1.42
CA PHE A 73 -1.44 -7.97 0.90
C PHE A 73 -2.70 -7.26 0.44
N VAL A 74 -3.67 -8.00 -0.13
CA VAL A 74 -4.99 -7.45 -0.47
C VAL A 74 -5.72 -6.96 0.78
N LEU A 75 -5.75 -7.76 1.86
CA LEU A 75 -6.34 -7.33 3.13
C LEU A 75 -5.64 -6.10 3.68
N LEU A 76 -4.31 -6.08 3.64
CA LEU A 76 -3.52 -4.92 4.04
C LEU A 76 -3.85 -3.67 3.21
N THR A 77 -4.08 -3.81 1.90
CA THR A 77 -4.50 -2.68 1.05
C THR A 77 -5.85 -2.12 1.46
N VAL A 78 -6.80 -2.99 1.82
CA VAL A 78 -8.16 -2.56 2.20
C VAL A 78 -8.13 -1.71 3.48
N VAL A 79 -7.26 -2.04 4.43
CA VAL A 79 -7.18 -1.33 5.72
C VAL A 79 -6.14 -0.22 5.76
N ALA A 80 -5.10 -0.29 4.93
CA ALA A 80 -3.94 0.58 5.02
C ALA A 80 -3.51 1.17 3.65
N GLY A 81 -4.27 0.96 2.59
CA GLY A 81 -3.98 1.52 1.27
C GLY A 81 -2.65 1.01 0.70
N SER A 82 -1.72 1.92 0.40
CA SER A 82 -0.47 1.58 -0.31
C SER A 82 0.48 0.62 0.44
N PHE A 83 0.29 0.40 1.75
CA PHE A 83 1.09 -0.60 2.50
C PHE A 83 0.94 -2.02 1.93
N GLY A 84 -0.23 -2.38 1.38
CA GLY A 84 -0.45 -3.68 0.75
C GLY A 84 0.47 -3.91 -0.46
N PRO A 85 0.37 -3.09 -1.53
CA PRO A 85 1.22 -3.20 -2.71
C PRO A 85 2.72 -3.05 -2.41
N LEU A 86 3.10 -2.13 -1.51
CA LEU A 86 4.50 -1.96 -1.10
C LEU A 86 5.06 -3.23 -0.45
N SER A 87 4.32 -3.82 0.48
CA SER A 87 4.72 -5.07 1.16
C SER A 87 4.79 -6.24 0.17
N TYR A 88 3.83 -6.33 -0.75
CA TYR A 88 3.83 -7.35 -1.81
C TYR A 88 5.08 -7.24 -2.68
N LEU A 89 5.44 -6.03 -3.12
CA LEU A 89 6.63 -5.77 -3.93
C LEU A 89 7.92 -6.16 -3.20
N ILE A 90 8.03 -5.87 -1.90
CA ILE A 90 9.18 -6.27 -1.08
C ILE A 90 9.30 -7.80 -1.03
N VAL A 91 8.21 -8.50 -0.71
CA VAL A 91 8.22 -9.98 -0.63
C VAL A 91 8.54 -10.60 -1.98
N ARG A 92 7.99 -10.04 -3.06
CA ARG A 92 8.29 -10.46 -4.42
C ARG A 92 9.77 -10.32 -4.76
N GLU A 93 10.36 -9.16 -4.51
CA GLU A 93 11.78 -8.90 -4.76
C GLU A 93 12.69 -9.83 -3.93
N LEU A 94 12.33 -10.07 -2.66
CA LEU A 94 13.07 -11.02 -1.81
C LEU A 94 13.01 -12.46 -2.31
N LYS A 95 11.89 -12.86 -2.93
CA LYS A 95 11.76 -14.18 -3.57
C LYS A 95 12.62 -14.25 -4.84
N ASP A 96 12.56 -13.21 -5.68
CA ASP A 96 13.32 -13.14 -6.93
C ASP A 96 14.85 -13.12 -6.67
N LEU A 97 15.32 -12.55 -5.55
CA LEU A 97 16.73 -12.59 -5.14
C LEU A 97 17.21 -13.95 -4.61
N LYS A 98 16.28 -14.85 -4.25
CA LYS A 98 16.59 -16.20 -3.73
C LYS A 98 16.47 -17.29 -4.80
N ALA A 99 15.89 -16.98 -5.95
CA ALA A 99 15.77 -17.86 -7.11
C ALA A 99 17.03 -17.80 -7.97
#